data_AF-A0A1C5ZHY1-F1
#
_entry.id   AF-A0A1C5ZHY1-F1
#
_cell.length_a   1.000
_cell.length_b   1.000
_cell.length_c   1.000
_cell.angle_alpha   90.00
_cell.angle_beta   90.00
_cell.angle_gamma   90.00
#
_symmetry.space_group_name_H-M   'P 1'
#
loop_
_entity.id
_entity.type
_entity.pdbx_description
1 polymer ?
#
loop_
_entity_poly.entity_id
_entity_poly.type
_entity_poly.pdbx_seq_one_letter_code
_entity_poly.pdbx_strand_id
1 'polypeptide(L)'
;MKKIQAIIEKADDGGISIYSEDVNGAYGFGLTEQEAKEDFISVLEEQAEYYKEKHGEFPNWYKAGYSVEYVYDLSGFFEAFPFINASKFAKEIGLNESVMRKYKGKIVTPSEKQKAYIQSKYDEILKRMELVKF
;
A
#
# COMPACT_ATOMS: atom_id res chain seq x y z
N MET A 1 -10.29 9.72 -16.81
CA MET A 1 -9.74 8.47 -16.27
C MET A 1 -9.53 8.62 -14.77
N LYS A 2 -10.18 7.80 -13.94
CA LYS A 2 -10.05 7.80 -12.47
C LYS A 2 -8.71 7.14 -12.10
N LYS A 3 -7.96 7.72 -11.16
CA LYS A 3 -6.85 7.01 -10.49
C LYS A 3 -7.39 6.34 -9.23
N ILE A 4 -7.22 5.03 -9.14
CA ILE A 4 -7.56 4.23 -7.96
C ILE A 4 -6.26 4.04 -7.18
N GLN A 5 -6.21 4.55 -5.96
CA GLN A 5 -5.08 4.31 -5.08
C GLN A 5 -5.22 2.93 -4.42
N ALA A 6 -4.25 2.06 -4.66
CA ALA A 6 -4.19 0.71 -4.11
C ALA A 6 -3.05 0.61 -3.09
N ILE A 7 -3.38 0.33 -1.84
CA ILE A 7 -2.45 0.24 -0.72
C ILE A 7 -1.98 -1.20 -0.59
N ILE A 8 -0.68 -1.42 -0.77
CA ILE A 8 0.01 -2.69 -0.57
C ILE A 8 0.46 -2.77 0.89
N GLU A 9 0.06 -3.83 1.57
CA GLU A 9 0.42 -4.09 2.96
C GLU A 9 0.68 -5.59 3.19
N LYS A 10 1.24 -5.91 4.36
CA LYS A 10 1.41 -7.28 4.80
C LYS A 10 0.05 -7.91 5.11
N ALA A 11 -0.18 -9.12 4.61
CA ALA A 11 -1.34 -9.94 4.96
C ALA A 11 -1.08 -10.72 6.27
N ASP A 12 -2.16 -11.09 6.97
CA ASP A 12 -2.09 -11.75 8.27
C ASP A 12 -1.50 -13.17 8.20
N ASP A 13 -1.60 -13.82 7.05
CA ASP A 13 -1.04 -15.15 6.76
C ASP A 13 0.44 -15.10 6.35
N GLY A 14 1.04 -13.91 6.32
CA GLY A 14 2.42 -13.69 5.91
C GLY A 14 2.59 -13.42 4.41
N GLY A 15 1.51 -13.41 3.63
CA GLY A 15 1.50 -12.96 2.24
C GLY A 15 1.41 -11.43 2.11
N ILE A 16 0.95 -10.99 0.94
CA ILE A 16 0.73 -9.60 0.58
C ILE A 16 -0.76 -9.40 0.33
N SER A 17 -1.29 -8.29 0.84
CA SER A 17 -2.65 -7.84 0.58
C SER A 17 -2.64 -6.46 -0.06
N ILE A 18 -3.58 -6.23 -0.97
CA ILE A 18 -3.80 -4.95 -1.63
C ILE A 18 -5.25 -4.55 -1.43
N TYR A 19 -5.51 -3.31 -1.04
CA TYR A 19 -6.87 -2.79 -0.93
C TYR A 19 -6.97 -1.35 -1.41
N SER A 20 -8.19 -0.87 -1.64
CA SER A 20 -8.43 0.52 -2.01
C SER A 20 -9.62 1.11 -1.26
N GLU A 21 -9.48 2.35 -0.80
CA GLU A 21 -10.60 3.14 -0.28
C GLU A 21 -11.44 3.77 -1.40
N ASP A 22 -10.91 3.85 -2.63
CA ASP A 22 -11.62 4.39 -3.79
C ASP A 22 -12.73 3.44 -4.30
N VAL A 23 -12.57 2.14 -4.09
CA VAL A 23 -13.51 1.10 -4.51
C VAL A 23 -13.77 0.16 -3.33
N ASN A 24 -14.92 0.34 -2.69
CA ASN A 24 -15.33 -0.47 -1.55
C ASN A 24 -15.42 -1.96 -1.93
N GLY A 25 -14.84 -2.83 -1.11
CA GLY A 25 -14.81 -4.27 -1.35
C GLY A 25 -13.70 -4.74 -2.29
N ALA A 26 -12.85 -3.84 -2.80
CA ALA A 26 -11.69 -4.21 -3.60
C ALA A 26 -10.52 -4.64 -2.71
N TYR A 27 -10.28 -5.94 -2.67
CA TYR A 27 -9.16 -6.58 -1.98
C TYR A 27 -8.50 -7.59 -2.91
N GLY A 28 -7.18 -7.60 -2.95
CA GLY A 28 -6.40 -8.63 -3.64
C GLY A 28 -5.37 -9.26 -2.70
N PHE A 29 -5.08 -10.54 -2.88
CA PHE A 29 -4.17 -11.30 -2.03
C PHE A 29 -3.21 -12.15 -2.86
N GLY A 30 -2.01 -12.38 -2.34
CA GLY A 30 -1.03 -13.24 -2.97
C GLY A 30 0.14 -13.53 -2.06
N LEU A 31 0.88 -14.61 -2.35
CA LEU A 31 2.16 -14.88 -1.68
C LEU A 31 3.26 -13.96 -2.22
N THR A 32 3.07 -13.44 -3.43
CA THR A 32 3.94 -12.42 -4.04
C THR A 32 3.18 -11.15 -4.37
N GLU A 33 3.91 -10.03 -4.54
CA GLU A 33 3.30 -8.76 -4.91
C GLU A 33 2.59 -8.83 -6.26
N GLN A 34 3.17 -9.58 -7.20
CA GLN A 34 2.58 -9.77 -8.53
C GLN A 34 1.26 -10.53 -8.45
N GLU A 35 1.20 -11.62 -7.70
CA GLU A 35 -0.04 -12.37 -7.47
C GLU A 35 -1.12 -11.48 -6.84
N ALA A 36 -0.76 -10.71 -5.81
CA ALA A 36 -1.71 -9.82 -5.14
C ALA A 36 -2.21 -8.70 -6.08
N LYS A 37 -1.38 -8.22 -7.01
CA LYS A 37 -1.79 -7.24 -8.03
C LYS A 37 -2.74 -7.85 -9.05
N GLU A 38 -2.47 -9.06 -9.53
CA GLU A 38 -3.32 -9.78 -10.48
C GLU A 38 -4.71 -10.08 -9.87
N ASP A 39 -4.72 -10.52 -8.61
CA ASP A 39 -5.95 -10.76 -7.85
C ASP A 39 -6.73 -9.46 -7.63
N PHE A 40 -6.06 -8.37 -7.23
CA PHE A 40 -6.69 -7.07 -7.03
C PHE A 40 -7.34 -6.52 -8.31
N ILE A 41 -6.69 -6.68 -9.47
CA ILE A 41 -7.28 -6.28 -10.76
C ILE A 41 -8.51 -7.12 -11.08
N SER A 42 -8.45 -8.43 -10.86
CA SER A 42 -9.60 -9.33 -11.06
C SER A 42 -10.79 -8.91 -10.20
N VAL A 43 -10.55 -8.58 -8.92
CA VAL A 43 -11.60 -8.10 -8.02
C VAL A 43 -12.17 -6.74 -8.45
N LEU A 44 -11.37 -5.82 -9.01
CA LEU A 44 -11.92 -4.57 -9.56
C LEU A 44 -12.91 -4.83 -10.71
N GLU A 45 -12.59 -5.75 -11.61
CA GLU A 45 -13.49 -6.15 -12.70
C GLU A 45 -14.78 -6.76 -12.14
N GLU A 46 -14.67 -7.68 -11.18
CA GLU A 46 -15.82 -8.30 -10.51
C GLU A 46 -16.70 -7.26 -9.80
N GLN A 47 -16.12 -6.27 -9.12
CA GLN A 47 -16.86 -5.18 -8.48
C GLN A 47 -17.61 -4.32 -9.51
N ALA A 48 -17.02 -4.06 -10.67
CA ALA A 48 -17.67 -3.33 -11.75
C ALA A 48 -18.85 -4.11 -12.35
N GLU A 49 -18.67 -5.41 -12.59
CA GLU A 49 -19.73 -6.31 -13.07
C GLU A 49 -20.87 -6.42 -12.07
N TYR A 50 -20.57 -6.69 -10.80
CA TYR A 50 -21.56 -6.77 -9.74
C TYR A 50 -22.38 -5.48 -9.63
N TYR A 51 -21.71 -4.31 -9.68
CA TYR A 51 -22.40 -3.03 -9.68
C TYR A 51 -23.36 -2.90 -10.86
N LYS A 52 -22.94 -3.30 -12.06
CA LYS A 52 -23.78 -3.30 -13.26
C LYS A 52 -24.98 -4.22 -13.13
N GLU A 53 -24.82 -5.42 -12.57
CA GLU A 53 -25.94 -6.34 -12.34
C GLU A 53 -26.99 -5.74 -11.38
N LYS A 54 -26.55 -5.00 -10.36
CA LYS A 54 -27.46 -4.38 -9.36
C LYS A 54 -28.10 -3.08 -9.83
N HIS A 55 -27.41 -2.29 -10.65
CA HIS A 55 -27.83 -0.94 -11.01
C HIS A 55 -28.18 -0.76 -12.51
N GLY A 56 -27.95 -1.77 -13.34
CA GLY A 56 -28.21 -1.73 -14.79
C GLY A 56 -27.14 -1.01 -15.61
N GLU A 57 -26.14 -0.40 -14.97
CA GLU A 57 -25.02 0.27 -15.63
C GLU A 57 -23.72 0.10 -14.84
N PHE A 58 -22.57 0.15 -15.53
CA PHE A 58 -21.27 0.13 -14.88
C PHE A 58 -21.03 1.38 -14.02
N PRO A 59 -20.19 1.29 -12.98
CA PRO A 59 -19.87 2.44 -12.14
C PRO A 59 -19.07 3.49 -12.93
N ASN A 60 -19.16 4.75 -12.53
CA ASN A 60 -18.56 5.88 -13.26
C ASN A 60 -17.05 5.75 -13.47
N TRP A 61 -16.33 5.22 -12.48
CA TRP A 61 -14.87 5.02 -12.57
C TRP A 61 -14.50 4.00 -13.64
N TYR A 62 -15.34 2.97 -13.87
CA TYR A 62 -15.13 1.95 -14.88
C TYR A 62 -15.46 2.49 -16.28
N LYS A 63 -16.64 3.13 -16.44
CA LYS A 63 -17.07 3.74 -17.71
C LYS A 63 -16.09 4.81 -18.22
N ALA A 64 -15.53 5.63 -17.32
CA ALA A 64 -14.59 6.69 -17.66
C ALA A 64 -13.14 6.17 -17.87
N GLY A 65 -12.92 4.86 -17.74
CA GLY A 65 -11.61 4.23 -17.62
C GLY A 65 -10.92 4.55 -16.29
N TYR A 66 -10.10 3.62 -15.83
CA TYR A 66 -9.31 3.78 -14.62
C TYR A 66 -7.85 3.35 -14.81
N SER A 67 -7.00 3.81 -13.90
CA SER A 67 -5.63 3.32 -13.72
C SER A 67 -5.40 3.07 -12.23
N VAL A 68 -4.62 2.05 -11.91
CA VAL A 68 -4.26 1.74 -10.52
C VAL A 68 -2.90 2.35 -10.18
N GLU A 69 -2.84 3.10 -9.09
CA GLU A 69 -1.62 3.61 -8.49
C GLU A 69 -1.33 2.85 -7.21
N TYR A 70 -0.27 2.05 -7.24
CA TYR A 70 0.13 1.25 -6.08
C TYR A 70 1.01 2.07 -5.15
N VAL A 71 0.63 2.11 -3.87
CA VAL A 71 1.39 2.73 -2.79
C VAL A 71 1.59 1.69 -1.68
N TYR A 72 2.64 1.85 -0.88
CA TYR A 72 2.92 0.92 0.21
C TYR A 72 2.56 1.56 1.54
N ASP A 73 1.92 0.80 2.42
CA ASP A 73 1.89 1.14 3.84
C ASP A 73 3.26 0.80 4.50
N LEU A 74 3.40 1.04 5.80
CA LEU A 74 4.68 0.73 6.48
C LEU A 74 5.01 -0.76 6.47
N SER A 75 4.01 -1.64 6.59
CA SER A 75 4.26 -3.08 6.57
C SER A 75 4.70 -3.53 5.17
N GLY A 76 3.97 -3.12 4.13
CA GLY A 76 4.29 -3.38 2.72
C GLY A 76 5.65 -2.80 2.32
N PHE A 77 6.01 -1.61 2.80
CA PHE A 77 7.33 -1.03 2.59
C PHE A 77 8.46 -1.94 3.08
N PHE A 78 8.33 -2.49 4.29
CA PHE A 78 9.37 -3.38 4.83
C PHE A 78 9.39 -4.78 4.20
N GLU A 79 8.29 -5.22 3.60
CA GLU A 79 8.25 -6.45 2.78
C GLU A 79 8.89 -6.22 1.40
N ALA A 80 8.58 -5.09 0.74
CA ALA A 80 9.12 -4.74 -0.58
C ALA A 80 10.63 -4.40 -0.55
N PHE A 81 11.11 -3.82 0.57
CA PHE A 81 12.50 -3.41 0.73
C PHE A 81 13.15 -4.14 1.93
N PRO A 82 13.37 -5.47 1.85
CA PRO A 82 13.81 -6.27 2.99
C PRO A 82 15.23 -5.93 3.48
N PHE A 83 16.03 -5.25 2.65
CA PHE A 83 17.35 -4.73 3.04
C PHE A 83 17.26 -3.55 4.02
N ILE A 84 16.09 -2.90 4.16
CA ILE A 84 15.88 -1.81 5.10
C ILE A 84 15.52 -2.39 6.47
N ASN A 85 16.46 -2.25 7.41
CA ASN A 85 16.25 -2.69 8.78
C ASN A 85 15.35 -1.70 9.54
N ALA A 86 14.19 -2.16 10.00
CA ALA A 86 13.19 -1.34 10.71
C ALA A 86 13.75 -0.61 11.94
N SER A 87 14.61 -1.25 12.73
CA SER A 87 15.24 -0.64 13.89
C SER A 87 16.20 0.48 13.51
N LYS A 88 17.03 0.28 12.47
CA LYS A 88 17.95 1.31 11.97
C LYS A 88 17.18 2.47 11.33
N PHE A 89 16.16 2.16 10.54
CA PHE A 89 15.28 3.17 9.96
C PHE A 89 14.63 4.03 11.06
N ALA A 90 14.08 3.40 12.10
CA ALA A 90 13.50 4.13 13.23
C ALA A 90 14.48 5.12 13.87
N LYS A 91 15.73 4.70 14.11
CA LYS A 91 16.78 5.59 14.64
C LYS A 91 17.06 6.77 13.72
N GLU A 92 17.19 6.52 12.42
CA GLU A 92 17.47 7.55 11.42
C GLU A 92 16.39 8.65 11.42
N ILE A 93 15.13 8.26 11.61
CA ILE A 93 13.99 9.20 11.61
C ILE A 93 13.58 9.67 13.01
N GLY A 94 14.34 9.33 14.06
CA GLY A 94 14.10 9.76 15.44
C GLY A 94 12.89 9.12 16.12
N LEU A 95 12.52 7.88 15.74
CA LEU A 95 11.44 7.13 16.35
C LEU A 95 11.92 5.95 17.21
N ASN A 96 11.05 5.53 18.13
CA ASN A 96 11.29 4.35 18.96
C ASN A 96 11.28 3.08 18.10
N GLU A 97 12.34 2.28 18.20
CA GLU A 97 12.49 1.04 17.42
C GLU A 97 11.37 0.02 17.68
N SER A 98 10.89 -0.09 18.92
CA SER A 98 9.81 -1.00 19.27
C SER A 98 8.51 -0.64 18.58
N VAL A 99 8.22 0.67 18.50
CA VAL A 99 7.05 1.18 17.76
C VAL A 99 7.19 0.86 16.27
N MET A 100 8.35 1.10 15.67
CA MET A 100 8.57 0.79 14.25
C MET A 100 8.47 -0.71 13.95
N ARG A 101 8.96 -1.58 14.85
CA ARG A 101 8.77 -3.03 14.70
C ARG A 101 7.30 -3.44 14.75
N LYS A 102 6.49 -2.80 15.58
CA LYS A 102 5.03 -3.01 15.61
C LYS A 102 4.37 -2.57 14.30
N TYR A 103 4.79 -1.45 13.71
CA TYR A 103 4.32 -1.00 12.40
C TYR A 103 4.70 -1.98 11.29
N LYS A 104 5.98 -2.41 11.25
CA LYS A 104 6.45 -3.45 10.31
C LYS A 104 5.60 -4.72 10.40
N GLY A 105 5.29 -5.16 11.62
CA GLY A 105 4.48 -6.36 11.84
C GLY A 105 2.97 -6.15 11.76
N LYS A 106 2.49 -4.97 11.35
CA LYS A 106 1.06 -4.59 11.32
C LYS A 106 0.32 -4.81 12.66
N ILE A 107 1.04 -4.77 13.78
CA ILE A 107 0.48 -4.98 15.12
C ILE A 107 -0.28 -3.73 15.59
N VAL A 108 0.15 -2.56 15.14
CA VAL A 108 -0.46 -1.26 15.45
C VAL A 108 -0.44 -0.42 14.17
N THR A 109 -1.52 0.28 13.88
CA THR A 109 -1.58 1.22 12.76
C THR A 109 -1.11 2.60 13.21
N PRO A 110 -0.17 3.26 12.51
CA PRO A 110 0.21 4.64 12.81
C PRO A 110 -0.97 5.60 12.59
N SER A 111 -1.08 6.64 13.43
CA SER A 111 -2.03 7.74 13.19
C SER A 111 -1.62 8.56 11.96
N GLU A 112 -2.55 9.31 11.37
CA GLU A 112 -2.25 10.19 10.22
C GLU A 112 -1.12 11.18 10.51
N LYS A 113 -1.09 11.76 11.72
CA LYS A 113 0.01 12.62 12.15
C LYS A 113 1.36 11.88 12.15
N GLN A 114 1.36 10.62 12.60
CA GLN A 114 2.55 9.81 12.65
C GLN A 114 3.00 9.38 11.24
N LYS A 115 2.06 8.99 10.36
CA LYS A 115 2.34 8.69 8.95
C LYS A 115 2.97 9.89 8.25
N ALA A 116 2.39 11.09 8.41
CA ALA A 116 2.92 12.32 7.83
C ALA A 116 4.33 12.65 8.33
N TYR A 117 4.60 12.46 9.63
CA TYR A 117 5.94 12.62 10.18
C TYR A 117 6.94 11.63 9.56
N ILE A 118 6.56 10.34 9.47
CA ILE A 118 7.43 9.31 8.88
C ILE A 118 7.70 9.61 7.41
N GLN A 119 6.67 9.98 6.64
CA GLN A 119 6.81 10.35 5.23
C GLN A 119 7.77 11.53 5.06
N SER A 120 7.59 12.61 5.83
CA SER A 120 8.49 13.76 5.78
C SER A 120 9.95 13.38 6.03
N LYS A 121 10.21 12.46 6.96
CA LYS A 121 11.57 11.99 7.26
C LYS A 121 12.11 11.03 6.19
N TYR A 122 11.25 10.21 5.61
CA TYR A 122 11.60 9.38 4.47
C TYR A 122 11.99 10.23 3.25
N ASP A 123 11.25 11.30 2.96
CA ASP A 123 11.56 12.22 1.86
C ASP A 123 12.90 12.96 2.06
N GLU A 124 13.25 13.31 3.31
CA GLU A 124 14.59 13.83 3.66
C GLU A 124 15.70 12.81 3.37
N ILE A 125 15.45 11.52 3.63
CA ILE A 125 16.39 10.42 3.31
C ILE A 125 16.54 10.30 1.80
N LEU A 126 15.44 10.28 1.04
CA LEU A 126 15.48 10.15 -0.42
C LEU A 126 16.31 11.27 -1.06
N LYS A 127 16.11 12.53 -0.65
CA LYS A 127 16.91 13.67 -1.13
C LYS A 127 18.41 13.50 -0.88
N ARG A 128 18.79 12.89 0.25
CA ARG A 128 20.20 12.58 0.55
C ARG A 128 20.72 11.44 -0.33
N MET A 129 19.89 10.43 -0.58
CA MET A 129 20.27 9.27 -1.41
C MET A 129 20.47 9.67 -2.89
N GLU A 130 19.74 10.66 -3.41
CA GLU A 130 19.92 11.20 -4.77
C GLU A 130 21.34 11.75 -5.04
N LEU A 131 22.03 12.19 -3.99
CA LEU A 131 23.39 12.72 -4.07
C LEU A 131 24.47 11.63 -4.20
N VAL A 132 24.13 10.36 -3.91
CA VAL A 132 25.07 9.24 -4.00
C VAL A 132 25.38 8.94 -5.47
N LYS A 133 26.67 8.77 -5.79
CA LYS A 133 27.19 8.38 -7.12
C LYS A 133 28.11 7.17 -6.93
N PHE A 134 27.95 6.16 -7.78
CA PHE A 134 28.79 4.96 -7.81
C PHE A 134 29.80 5.03 -8.97
#